data_AF-A0A956JLG3-F1
#
_entry.id   AF-A0A956JLG3-F1
#
_cell.length_a   1.000
_cell.length_b   1.000
_cell.length_c   1.000
_cell.angle_alpha   90.00
_cell.angle_beta   90.00
_cell.angle_gamma   90.00
#
_symmetry.space_group_name_H-M   'P 1'
#
loop_
_entity.id
_entity.type
_entity.pdbx_description
1 polymer ?
#
loop_
_entity_poly.entity_id
_entity_poly.type
_entity_poly.pdbx_seq_one_letter_code
_entity_poly.pdbx_strand_id
1 'polypeptide(L)'
;MAFFINSFTAHLRLLTPAVALALAPLACSGDDTGTSDTATTGSGSTSGSTSDTSSSSTTDDSTTTAASDSETGTTDTSDATGTTMDGTTANDSGDGDCVEESTVLAADEASPLGFSADDALAGISGPRSGTLTWVDEMIISDAYRGTELPITLGVAYDGGAITFVEATDNGEVPDPNCVSRVEIEVKVDFASDGGEFAETGAGIVRATSADAVELYPHKLFPPALTGTLDLDALMGLDLTLDGMDLLGTFDADKATGGVNGEASDPNLGSIGYGSLATLVAGAPQ
;
A
#
# COMPACT_ATOMS: atom_id res chain seq x y z
N MET A 1 20.22 23.49 -12.65
CA MET A 1 19.56 24.31 -11.61
C MET A 1 18.83 23.32 -10.73
N ALA A 2 19.47 22.86 -9.65
CA ALA A 2 19.00 21.74 -8.84
C ALA A 2 18.22 22.29 -7.64
N PHE A 3 16.93 22.00 -7.57
CA PHE A 3 16.14 22.20 -6.36
C PHE A 3 16.18 20.91 -5.55
N PHE A 4 16.98 20.90 -4.48
CA PHE A 4 16.91 19.89 -3.43
C PHE A 4 15.82 20.33 -2.44
N ILE A 5 14.71 19.61 -2.39
CA ILE A 5 13.74 19.73 -1.30
C ILE A 5 14.19 18.77 -0.19
N ASN A 6 14.80 19.34 0.85
CA ASN A 6 15.07 18.65 2.10
C ASN A 6 13.75 18.39 2.83
N SER A 7 13.35 17.13 2.95
CA SER A 7 12.28 16.73 3.88
C SER A 7 12.71 16.97 5.32
N PHE A 8 11.92 17.76 6.04
CA PHE A 8 12.06 18.08 7.44
C PHE A 8 11.58 16.92 8.31
N THR A 9 12.49 16.21 8.98
CA THR A 9 12.16 15.39 10.16
C THR A 9 12.28 16.25 11.41
N ALA A 10 11.18 16.90 11.81
CA ALA A 10 11.13 17.62 13.09
C ALA A 10 10.71 16.66 14.21
N HIS A 11 11.70 16.10 14.91
CA HIS A 11 11.50 15.53 16.23
C HIS A 11 11.19 16.64 17.25
N LEU A 12 9.98 16.66 17.80
CA LEU A 12 9.71 17.39 19.04
C LEU A 12 8.93 16.51 20.02
N ARG A 13 9.67 15.77 20.85
CA ARG A 13 9.18 15.19 22.10
C ARG A 13 9.00 16.30 23.12
N LEU A 14 7.75 16.60 23.50
CA LEU A 14 7.44 17.34 24.72
C LEU A 14 6.59 16.46 25.64
N LEU A 15 7.29 15.91 26.63
CA LEU A 15 6.71 15.34 27.85
C LEU A 15 5.80 16.38 28.53
N THR A 16 4.56 16.00 28.83
CA THR A 16 3.80 16.67 29.89
C THR A 16 3.13 15.63 30.77
N PRO A 17 3.35 15.64 32.11
CA PRO A 17 2.69 14.73 33.03
C PRO A 17 1.26 15.15 33.36
N ALA A 18 0.48 14.15 33.75
CA ALA A 18 -0.94 14.16 34.08
C ALA A 18 -1.38 15.21 35.13
N VAL A 19 -2.61 15.71 34.97
CA VAL A 19 -3.48 16.08 36.09
C VAL A 19 -4.88 15.53 35.81
N ALA A 20 -5.20 14.42 36.48
CA ALA A 20 -6.57 13.96 36.65
C ALA A 20 -7.26 14.86 37.66
N LEU A 21 -8.34 15.54 37.25
CA LEU A 21 -9.24 16.23 38.17
C LEU A 21 -10.62 15.57 38.08
N ALA A 22 -10.90 14.74 39.08
CA ALA A 22 -12.23 14.19 39.32
C ALA A 22 -13.18 15.32 39.78
N LEU A 23 -14.29 15.49 39.06
CA LEU A 23 -15.48 16.18 39.55
C LEU A 23 -16.74 15.39 39.17
N ALA A 24 -17.26 14.68 40.15
CA ALA A 24 -18.70 14.52 40.37
C ALA A 24 -18.99 15.16 41.75
N PRO A 25 -20.21 15.58 42.14
CA PRO A 25 -21.53 15.19 41.62
C PRO A 25 -22.55 16.36 41.49
N LEU A 26 -23.75 16.12 40.94
CA LEU A 26 -25.07 16.41 41.56
C LEU A 26 -26.26 16.29 40.56
N ALA A 27 -27.11 15.30 40.84
CA ALA A 27 -28.58 15.18 40.73
C ALA A 27 -29.44 16.16 39.89
N CYS A 28 -30.32 15.58 39.06
CA CYS A 28 -31.78 15.82 39.00
C CYS A 28 -32.40 14.69 38.14
N SER A 29 -33.07 13.67 38.71
CA SER A 29 -34.52 13.62 38.99
C SER A 29 -35.40 13.93 37.77
N GLY A 30 -35.95 12.87 37.18
CA GLY A 30 -37.02 12.93 36.19
C GLY A 30 -37.69 11.56 36.08
N ASP A 31 -38.69 11.34 36.94
CA ASP A 31 -39.74 10.34 36.75
C ASP A 31 -40.41 10.55 35.38
N ASP A 32 -40.62 9.48 34.62
CA ASP A 32 -41.85 9.37 33.84
C ASP A 32 -42.25 7.90 33.66
N THR A 33 -43.29 7.56 34.41
CA THR A 33 -44.06 6.32 34.31
C THR A 33 -44.89 6.35 33.03
N GLY A 34 -44.52 5.51 32.06
CA GLY A 34 -45.28 5.34 30.81
C GLY A 34 -45.49 3.87 30.48
N THR A 35 -46.48 3.24 31.11
CA THR A 35 -47.03 1.96 30.71
C THR A 35 -47.82 2.15 29.42
N SER A 36 -47.46 1.43 28.36
CA SER A 36 -48.39 1.15 27.27
C SER A 36 -48.08 -0.20 26.64
N ASP A 37 -48.86 -1.19 27.07
CA ASP A 37 -49.11 -2.42 26.34
C ASP A 37 -49.62 -2.11 24.93
N THR A 38 -49.02 -2.70 23.89
CA THR A 38 -49.82 -3.20 22.76
C THR A 38 -49.08 -4.34 22.06
N ALA A 39 -49.66 -5.52 22.15
CA ALA A 39 -49.33 -6.67 21.32
C ALA A 39 -49.65 -6.38 19.85
N THR A 40 -48.81 -6.79 18.92
CA THR A 40 -49.27 -7.23 17.60
C THR A 40 -48.36 -8.34 17.07
N THR A 41 -48.92 -9.53 17.15
CA THR A 41 -48.57 -10.74 16.43
C THR A 41 -48.67 -10.48 14.93
N GLY A 42 -47.61 -10.79 14.18
CA GLY A 42 -47.58 -10.66 12.72
C GLY A 42 -46.76 -11.79 12.11
N SER A 43 -47.30 -13.01 12.15
CA SER A 43 -46.86 -14.11 11.27
C SER A 43 -47.20 -13.73 9.83
N GLY A 44 -46.17 -13.50 9.01
CA GLY A 44 -46.28 -13.35 7.57
C GLY A 44 -45.47 -14.43 6.86
N SER A 45 -46.07 -15.60 6.68
CA SER A 45 -45.60 -16.60 5.73
C SER A 45 -46.02 -16.17 4.32
N THR A 46 -45.07 -16.04 3.39
CA THR A 46 -45.37 -16.03 1.96
C THR A 46 -44.46 -17.00 1.22
N SER A 47 -45.11 -18.11 0.86
CA SER A 47 -44.82 -19.07 -0.19
C SER A 47 -44.27 -18.45 -1.48
N GLY A 48 -43.28 -19.13 -2.05
CA GLY A 48 -43.35 -19.62 -3.43
C GLY A 48 -43.06 -18.64 -4.57
N SER A 49 -41.98 -18.91 -5.31
CA SER A 49 -42.10 -19.27 -6.74
C SER A 49 -40.76 -19.78 -7.27
N THR A 50 -40.71 -21.09 -7.46
CA THR A 50 -39.85 -21.76 -8.45
C THR A 50 -40.41 -21.46 -9.84
N SER A 51 -39.60 -20.90 -10.72
CA SER A 51 -39.86 -20.95 -12.16
C SER A 51 -38.60 -21.39 -12.86
N ASP A 52 -38.62 -22.66 -13.22
CA ASP A 52 -37.82 -23.25 -14.28
C ASP A 52 -37.98 -22.43 -15.57
N THR A 53 -36.90 -22.23 -16.30
CA THR A 53 -36.98 -22.04 -17.74
C THR A 53 -35.88 -22.85 -18.39
N SER A 54 -36.32 -23.91 -19.07
CA SER A 54 -35.53 -24.83 -19.85
C SER A 54 -35.23 -24.25 -21.25
N SER A 55 -34.06 -24.66 -21.76
CA SER A 55 -33.80 -25.10 -23.15
C SER A 55 -33.85 -24.12 -24.33
N SER A 56 -32.68 -23.94 -24.97
CA SER A 56 -32.43 -24.26 -26.40
C SER A 56 -30.91 -24.23 -26.64
N SER A 57 -30.17 -25.32 -26.90
CA SER A 57 -30.12 -26.25 -28.05
C SER A 57 -29.60 -25.66 -29.37
N THR A 58 -28.58 -26.35 -29.91
CA THR A 58 -28.00 -26.32 -31.29
C THR A 58 -26.93 -25.23 -31.51
N THR A 59 -25.76 -25.46 -32.10
CA THR A 59 -25.27 -26.51 -33.02
C THR A 59 -23.73 -26.59 -32.98
N ASP A 60 -23.22 -27.77 -33.31
CA ASP A 60 -21.83 -28.12 -33.62
C ASP A 60 -21.02 -27.08 -34.43
N ASP A 61 -19.71 -26.98 -34.17
CA ASP A 61 -18.76 -27.19 -35.27
C ASP A 61 -17.41 -27.74 -34.76
N SER A 62 -16.97 -28.77 -35.48
CA SER A 62 -15.75 -29.53 -35.29
C SER A 62 -14.61 -28.85 -36.05
N THR A 63 -13.45 -28.70 -35.43
CA THR A 63 -12.18 -28.79 -36.18
C THR A 63 -11.09 -29.44 -35.34
N THR A 64 -10.93 -30.72 -35.59
CA THR A 64 -9.73 -31.52 -35.34
C THR A 64 -8.60 -31.06 -36.27
N THR A 65 -7.43 -30.72 -35.72
CA THR A 65 -6.18 -30.69 -36.49
C THR A 65 -5.10 -31.48 -35.76
N ALA A 66 -4.89 -32.67 -36.31
CA ALA A 66 -3.68 -33.47 -36.44
C ALA A 66 -2.52 -33.32 -35.42
N ALA A 67 -2.20 -34.49 -34.85
CA ALA A 67 -0.90 -34.85 -34.32
C ALA A 67 0.22 -34.68 -35.37
N SER A 68 1.39 -34.26 -34.89
CA SER A 68 2.67 -34.58 -35.50
C SER A 68 3.59 -35.15 -34.42
N ASP A 69 3.71 -36.47 -34.44
CA ASP A 69 4.87 -37.20 -33.93
C ASP A 69 6.12 -36.80 -34.73
N SER A 70 7.26 -36.57 -34.07
CA SER A 70 8.56 -37.04 -34.57
C SER A 70 9.66 -36.90 -33.51
N GLU A 71 10.10 -38.07 -33.03
CA GLU A 71 11.50 -38.52 -32.90
C GLU A 71 12.43 -37.93 -31.82
N THR A 72 12.59 -38.76 -30.77
CA THR A 72 13.84 -39.41 -30.32
C THR A 72 15.20 -38.74 -30.60
N GLY A 73 15.92 -38.51 -29.49
CA GLY A 73 17.38 -38.35 -29.41
C GLY A 73 17.72 -37.16 -28.51
N THR A 74 18.56 -37.21 -27.49
CA THR A 74 19.55 -38.19 -27.02
C THR A 74 19.76 -37.94 -25.52
N THR A 75 20.08 -39.01 -24.79
CA THR A 75 20.61 -38.99 -23.43
C THR A 75 21.90 -38.18 -23.37
N ASP A 76 21.91 -37.09 -22.62
CA ASP A 76 23.12 -36.53 -22.02
C ASP A 76 22.97 -36.51 -20.51
N THR A 77 23.58 -37.54 -19.91
CA THR A 77 23.88 -37.66 -18.50
C THR A 77 25.14 -36.85 -18.24
N SER A 78 25.00 -35.58 -17.89
CA SER A 78 26.09 -34.80 -17.28
C SER A 78 25.80 -34.65 -15.80
N ASP A 79 26.58 -35.43 -15.03
CA ASP A 79 26.98 -35.14 -13.66
C ASP A 79 27.22 -33.63 -13.50
N ALA A 80 26.33 -32.97 -12.77
CA ALA A 80 26.57 -31.65 -12.19
C ALA A 80 26.43 -31.81 -10.68
N THR A 81 27.57 -32.09 -10.06
CA THR A 81 27.83 -31.86 -8.64
C THR A 81 27.19 -30.57 -8.18
N GLY A 82 26.38 -30.66 -7.12
CA GLY A 82 25.68 -29.54 -6.51
C GLY A 82 26.61 -28.37 -6.22
N THR A 83 26.34 -27.26 -6.90
CA THR A 83 26.68 -25.92 -6.43
C THR A 83 25.39 -25.33 -5.87
N THR A 84 25.38 -25.18 -4.56
CA THR A 84 24.50 -24.27 -3.82
C THR A 84 24.37 -22.98 -4.61
N MET A 85 23.15 -22.66 -5.07
CA MET A 85 22.85 -21.31 -5.54
C MET A 85 22.77 -20.44 -4.30
N ASP A 86 23.93 -19.94 -3.87
CA ASP A 86 24.00 -18.76 -3.03
C ASP A 86 23.64 -17.57 -3.94
N GLY A 87 22.36 -17.18 -3.86
CA GLY A 87 21.72 -16.20 -4.73
C GLY A 87 22.04 -14.78 -4.30
N THR A 88 23.31 -14.44 -4.07
CA THR A 88 23.75 -13.07 -3.83
C THR A 88 23.79 -12.34 -5.18
N THR A 89 22.63 -11.90 -5.66
CA THR A 89 22.59 -10.92 -6.76
C THR A 89 23.01 -9.58 -6.18
N ALA A 90 24.32 -9.30 -6.22
CA ALA A 90 24.84 -7.97 -5.98
C ALA A 90 24.20 -7.02 -7.00
N ASN A 91 23.24 -6.23 -6.54
CA ASN A 91 22.52 -5.29 -7.38
C ASN A 91 23.41 -4.05 -7.54
N ASP A 92 24.38 -4.14 -8.46
CA ASP A 92 25.32 -3.07 -8.81
C ASP A 92 24.58 -2.02 -9.65
N SER A 93 23.95 -1.06 -8.98
CA SER A 93 23.29 0.09 -9.61
C SER A 93 23.69 1.40 -8.94
N GLY A 94 24.93 1.81 -9.24
CA GLY A 94 25.32 3.21 -9.39
C GLY A 94 25.79 3.94 -8.12
N ASP A 95 27.08 4.32 -8.10
CA ASP A 95 27.71 5.41 -7.33
C ASP A 95 27.30 5.62 -5.86
N GLY A 96 26.64 4.64 -5.23
CA GLY A 96 26.24 4.64 -3.84
C GLY A 96 27.07 3.62 -3.09
N ASP A 97 27.73 4.06 -2.03
CA ASP A 97 28.58 3.21 -1.21
C ASP A 97 27.81 2.18 -0.36
N CYS A 98 26.49 2.05 -0.56
CA CYS A 98 25.67 1.07 0.13
C CYS A 98 25.69 -0.29 -0.58
N VAL A 99 26.38 -1.25 0.01
CA VAL A 99 26.39 -2.64 -0.46
C VAL A 99 25.27 -3.39 0.25
N GLU A 100 24.35 -3.97 -0.53
CA GLU A 100 23.22 -4.75 -0.02
C GLU A 100 23.37 -6.25 -0.31
N GLU A 101 23.15 -7.08 0.72
CA GLU A 101 23.04 -8.54 0.61
C GLU A 101 21.66 -8.98 1.10
N SER A 102 21.04 -9.95 0.40
CA SER A 102 19.65 -10.36 0.65
C SER A 102 19.56 -11.82 1.08
N THR A 103 18.79 -12.09 2.13
CA THR A 103 18.50 -13.44 2.63
C THR A 103 16.99 -13.64 2.78
N VAL A 104 16.44 -14.70 2.21
CA VAL A 104 15.02 -15.04 2.38
C VAL A 104 14.77 -15.58 3.79
N LEU A 105 13.70 -15.11 4.44
CA LEU A 105 13.28 -15.55 5.77
C LEU A 105 11.88 -16.20 5.73
N ALA A 106 11.58 -17.03 6.73
CA ALA A 106 10.20 -17.38 7.04
C ALA A 106 9.48 -16.25 7.80
N ALA A 107 8.15 -16.25 7.80
CA ALA A 107 7.37 -15.17 8.43
C ALA A 107 7.54 -15.08 9.96
N ASP A 108 7.66 -16.23 10.62
CA ASP A 108 7.87 -16.38 12.06
C ASP A 108 9.35 -16.41 12.46
N GLU A 109 10.26 -16.33 11.48
CA GLU A 109 11.70 -16.32 11.71
C GLU A 109 12.17 -14.91 12.12
N ALA A 110 12.85 -14.83 13.26
CA ALA A 110 13.45 -13.58 13.70
C ALA A 110 14.63 -13.21 12.78
N SER A 111 14.58 -12.01 12.21
CA SER A 111 15.69 -11.43 11.46
C SER A 111 16.88 -11.10 12.37
N PRO A 112 18.06 -10.81 11.79
CA PRO A 112 19.21 -10.27 12.55
C PRO A 112 18.92 -8.96 13.29
N LEU A 113 17.84 -8.25 12.96
CA LEU A 113 17.37 -7.06 13.69
C LEU A 113 16.59 -7.41 14.97
N GLY A 114 16.34 -8.70 15.24
CA GLY A 114 15.74 -9.18 16.48
C GLY A 114 14.21 -9.23 16.49
N PHE A 115 13.56 -9.09 15.33
CA PHE A 115 12.10 -9.23 15.16
C PHE A 115 11.77 -10.05 13.89
N SER A 116 10.59 -10.66 13.88
CA SER A 116 10.07 -11.44 12.74
C SER A 116 9.19 -10.58 11.82
N ALA A 117 8.91 -11.07 10.61
CA ALA A 117 7.96 -10.37 9.72
C ALA A 117 6.54 -10.36 10.31
N ASP A 118 6.14 -11.43 11.01
CA ASP A 118 4.86 -11.49 11.73
C ASP A 118 4.72 -10.36 12.76
N ASP A 119 5.81 -10.04 13.49
CA ASP A 119 5.81 -8.93 14.46
C ASP A 119 5.56 -7.58 13.76
N ALA A 120 6.21 -7.34 12.62
CA ALA A 120 6.02 -6.11 11.85
C ALA A 120 4.62 -6.02 11.21
N LEU A 121 4.10 -7.14 10.72
CA LEU A 121 2.79 -7.20 10.06
C LEU A 121 1.62 -7.04 11.05
N ALA A 122 1.80 -7.46 12.31
CA ALA A 122 0.77 -7.36 13.35
C ALA A 122 0.28 -5.92 13.56
N GLY A 123 1.16 -4.93 13.38
CA GLY A 123 0.84 -3.51 13.55
C GLY A 123 0.19 -2.85 12.33
N ILE A 124 0.36 -3.40 11.12
CA ILE A 124 0.01 -2.68 9.89
C ILE A 124 -1.11 -3.34 9.08
N SER A 125 -1.36 -4.64 9.30
CA SER A 125 -2.28 -5.42 8.48
C SER A 125 -3.73 -4.99 8.66
N GLY A 126 -4.47 -4.99 7.56
CA GLY A 126 -5.90 -4.67 7.51
C GLY A 126 -6.21 -3.30 6.90
N PRO A 127 -7.52 -3.01 6.73
CA PRO A 127 -7.98 -1.75 6.15
C PRO A 127 -7.91 -0.60 7.16
N ARG A 128 -7.48 0.58 6.71
CA ARG A 128 -7.41 1.83 7.47
C ARG A 128 -8.16 2.92 6.70
N SER A 129 -9.11 3.58 7.36
CA SER A 129 -9.87 4.67 6.74
C SER A 129 -9.29 6.03 7.14
N GLY A 130 -9.32 6.98 6.22
CA GLY A 130 -8.64 8.25 6.40
C GLY A 130 -9.01 9.30 5.38
N THR A 131 -8.16 10.32 5.32
CA THR A 131 -8.29 11.43 4.38
C THR A 131 -6.99 11.61 3.61
N LEU A 132 -7.09 11.77 2.30
CA LEU A 132 -6.05 12.28 1.43
C LEU A 132 -6.33 13.78 1.18
N THR A 133 -5.33 14.63 1.35
CA THR A 133 -5.43 16.07 1.14
C THR A 133 -4.44 16.50 0.09
N TRP A 134 -4.93 17.06 -1.01
CA TRP A 134 -4.09 17.61 -2.08
C TRP A 134 -3.30 18.81 -1.57
N VAL A 135 -2.04 18.95 -2.00
CA VAL A 135 -1.19 20.07 -1.57
C VAL A 135 -1.75 21.41 -2.05
N ASP A 136 -1.55 22.46 -1.25
CA ASP A 136 -1.95 23.83 -1.58
C ASP A 136 -0.88 24.55 -2.42
N GLU A 137 -0.52 23.97 -3.56
CA GLU A 137 0.53 24.48 -4.44
C GLU A 137 0.04 24.75 -5.87
N MET A 138 0.70 25.69 -6.55
CA MET A 138 0.32 26.13 -7.91
C MET A 138 0.42 25.03 -8.98
N ILE A 139 1.16 23.96 -8.71
CA ILE A 139 1.27 22.80 -9.61
C ILE A 139 -0.01 21.95 -9.61
N ILE A 140 -0.80 22.01 -8.54
CA ILE A 140 -2.13 21.39 -8.49
C ILE A 140 -3.16 22.41 -8.98
N SER A 141 -4.08 21.95 -9.83
CA SER A 141 -5.13 22.81 -10.37
C SER A 141 -6.04 23.34 -9.25
N ASP A 142 -6.64 24.51 -9.47
CA ASP A 142 -7.48 25.18 -8.47
C ASP A 142 -8.71 24.34 -8.06
N ALA A 143 -9.12 23.35 -8.87
CA ALA A 143 -10.22 22.46 -8.57
C ALA A 143 -9.89 21.43 -7.48
N TYR A 144 -8.62 21.02 -7.38
CA TYR A 144 -8.16 20.01 -6.42
C TYR A 144 -7.39 20.60 -5.25
N ARG A 145 -6.81 21.79 -5.40
CA ARG A 145 -5.93 22.40 -4.41
C ARG A 145 -6.57 22.48 -3.02
N GLY A 146 -5.90 21.87 -2.02
CA GLY A 146 -6.37 21.84 -0.63
C GLY A 146 -7.68 21.08 -0.40
N THR A 147 -8.20 20.37 -1.42
CA THR A 147 -9.39 19.54 -1.26
C THR A 147 -9.04 18.21 -0.59
N GLU A 148 -10.04 17.63 0.06
CA GLU A 148 -9.93 16.39 0.82
C GLU A 148 -10.73 15.27 0.14
N LEU A 149 -10.13 14.09 0.09
CA LEU A 149 -10.71 12.86 -0.43
C LEU A 149 -10.73 11.80 0.69
N PRO A 150 -11.90 11.29 1.10
CA PRO A 150 -11.97 10.12 1.96
C PRO A 150 -11.34 8.92 1.26
N ILE A 151 -10.49 8.19 1.99
CA ILE A 151 -9.75 7.04 1.47
C ILE A 151 -9.82 5.83 2.40
N THR A 152 -9.57 4.66 1.81
CA THR A 152 -9.23 3.42 2.52
C THR A 152 -7.90 2.89 2.00
N LEU A 153 -6.97 2.62 2.93
CA LEU A 153 -5.67 2.00 2.69
C LEU A 153 -5.63 0.64 3.38
N GLY A 154 -5.48 -0.44 2.62
CA GLY A 154 -5.32 -1.79 3.11
C GLY A 154 -3.92 -2.34 2.83
N VAL A 155 -3.33 -3.00 3.82
CA VAL A 155 -2.13 -3.81 3.65
C VAL A 155 -2.46 -5.23 4.10
N ALA A 156 -2.14 -6.22 3.27
CA ALA A 156 -2.37 -7.63 3.60
C ALA A 156 -1.19 -8.48 3.13
N TYR A 157 -0.72 -9.39 3.99
CA TYR A 157 0.23 -10.41 3.60
C TYR A 157 -0.52 -11.60 2.98
N ASP A 158 -0.18 -11.97 1.75
CA ASP A 158 -0.80 -13.07 0.99
C ASP A 158 0.25 -14.09 0.52
N GLY A 159 1.18 -14.43 1.42
CA GLY A 159 2.25 -15.40 1.14
C GLY A 159 3.38 -14.88 0.24
N GLY A 160 3.57 -13.56 0.19
CA GLY A 160 4.67 -12.93 -0.54
C GLY A 160 6.05 -13.26 0.02
N ALA A 161 7.10 -12.93 -0.73
CA ALA A 161 8.47 -13.11 -0.26
C ALA A 161 8.78 -12.21 0.95
N ILE A 162 9.63 -12.73 1.84
CA ILE A 162 10.16 -12.00 3.00
C ILE A 162 11.67 -12.09 2.89
N THR A 163 12.31 -10.93 2.83
CA THR A 163 13.75 -10.81 2.59
C THR A 163 14.35 -9.91 3.65
N PHE A 164 15.35 -10.41 4.37
CA PHE A 164 16.25 -9.56 5.13
C PHE A 164 17.30 -8.99 4.19
N VAL A 165 17.38 -7.67 4.13
CA VAL A 165 18.41 -6.92 3.40
C VAL A 165 19.42 -6.42 4.42
N GLU A 166 20.62 -6.96 4.38
CA GLU A 166 21.77 -6.44 5.11
C GLU A 166 22.42 -5.34 4.28
N ALA A 167 22.52 -4.13 4.84
CA ALA A 167 23.10 -2.98 4.18
C ALA A 167 24.41 -2.58 4.87
N THR A 168 25.48 -2.45 4.09
CA THR A 168 26.80 -2.00 4.55
C THR A 168 27.18 -0.73 3.83
N ASP A 169 27.29 0.37 4.58
CA ASP A 169 27.76 1.65 4.07
C ASP A 169 29.30 1.67 4.02
N ASN A 170 29.85 1.71 2.81
CA ASN A 170 31.28 1.79 2.55
C ASN A 170 31.76 3.21 2.24
N GLY A 171 30.90 4.21 2.43
CA GLY A 171 31.14 5.56 1.96
C GLY A 171 32.02 6.37 2.88
N GLU A 172 32.72 7.34 2.29
CA GLU A 172 33.42 8.35 3.10
C GLU A 172 32.41 9.24 3.86
N VAL A 173 31.24 9.46 3.25
CA VAL A 173 30.13 10.18 3.85
C VAL A 173 29.01 9.19 4.15
N PRO A 174 28.56 9.07 5.42
CA PRO A 174 27.49 8.15 5.77
C PRO A 174 26.21 8.42 4.97
N ASP A 175 25.66 7.41 4.32
CA ASP A 175 24.35 7.46 3.67
C ASP A 175 23.27 7.09 4.70
N PRO A 176 22.42 8.04 5.12
CA PRO A 176 21.35 7.76 6.07
C PRO A 176 20.32 6.74 5.58
N ASN A 177 20.29 6.44 4.27
CA ASN A 177 19.38 5.45 3.69
C ASN A 177 20.00 4.05 3.61
N CYS A 178 21.30 3.91 3.87
CA CYS A 178 21.98 2.62 3.89
C CYS A 178 21.74 1.91 5.22
N VAL A 179 20.55 1.33 5.37
CA VAL A 179 20.12 0.67 6.59
C VAL A 179 19.61 -0.73 6.31
N SER A 180 20.03 -1.69 7.14
CA SER A 180 19.51 -3.05 7.12
C SER A 180 18.03 -3.05 7.49
N ARG A 181 17.25 -3.89 6.81
CA ARG A 181 15.79 -3.90 6.89
C ARG A 181 15.21 -5.26 6.53
N VAL A 182 13.97 -5.50 6.95
CA VAL A 182 13.15 -6.60 6.44
C VAL A 182 12.22 -6.04 5.36
N GLU A 183 12.28 -6.59 4.16
CA GLU A 183 11.37 -6.30 3.06
C GLU A 183 10.31 -7.42 2.97
N ILE A 184 9.04 -7.03 2.96
CA ILE A 184 7.92 -7.97 2.95
C ILE A 184 7.05 -7.63 1.74
N GLU A 185 6.89 -8.57 0.82
CA GLU A 185 5.92 -8.45 -0.27
C GLU A 185 4.51 -8.60 0.29
N VAL A 186 3.71 -7.56 0.08
CA VAL A 186 2.33 -7.46 0.55
C VAL A 186 1.41 -7.13 -0.62
N LYS A 187 0.13 -7.40 -0.44
CA LYS A 187 -0.93 -6.78 -1.22
C LYS A 187 -1.29 -5.43 -0.62
N VAL A 188 -1.35 -4.41 -1.46
CA VAL A 188 -1.79 -3.06 -1.14
C VAL A 188 -3.12 -2.80 -1.84
N ASP A 189 -4.10 -2.32 -1.08
CA ASP A 189 -5.38 -1.84 -1.59
C ASP A 189 -5.50 -0.35 -1.25
N PHE A 190 -5.71 0.52 -2.24
CA PHE A 190 -5.83 1.95 -2.06
C PHE A 190 -7.03 2.49 -2.86
N ALA A 191 -8.06 2.91 -2.13
CA ALA A 191 -9.32 3.35 -2.74
C ALA A 191 -9.78 4.68 -2.14
N SER A 192 -10.45 5.51 -2.93
CA SER A 192 -11.24 6.63 -2.45
C SER A 192 -12.74 6.31 -2.50
N ASP A 193 -13.52 6.94 -1.63
CA ASP A 193 -14.98 6.72 -1.57
C ASP A 193 -15.68 7.17 -2.88
N GLY A 194 -15.12 8.18 -3.55
CA GLY A 194 -15.60 8.69 -4.84
C GLY A 194 -15.16 7.85 -6.05
N GLY A 195 -14.25 6.90 -5.87
CA GLY A 195 -13.70 6.06 -6.93
C GLY A 195 -12.60 6.71 -7.78
N GLU A 196 -12.12 7.90 -7.40
CA GLU A 196 -10.94 8.54 -8.01
C GLU A 196 -9.72 7.61 -7.97
N PHE A 197 -9.54 6.90 -6.86
CA PHE A 197 -8.59 5.80 -6.71
C PHE A 197 -9.34 4.48 -6.49
N ALA A 198 -8.87 3.41 -7.13
CA ALA A 198 -9.38 2.05 -6.95
C ALA A 198 -8.26 1.02 -7.16
N GLU A 199 -7.08 1.31 -6.63
CA GLU A 199 -5.86 0.57 -6.93
C GLU A 199 -5.71 -0.65 -6.02
N THR A 200 -5.29 -1.76 -6.62
CA THR A 200 -4.93 -2.99 -5.92
C THR A 200 -3.71 -3.59 -6.58
N GLY A 201 -2.70 -3.96 -5.80
CA GLY A 201 -1.46 -4.46 -6.37
C GLY A 201 -0.48 -5.00 -5.36
N ALA A 202 0.62 -5.56 -5.87
CA ALA A 202 1.76 -5.93 -5.03
C ALA A 202 2.50 -4.66 -4.58
N GLY A 203 2.89 -4.63 -3.31
CA GLY A 203 3.76 -3.61 -2.74
C GLY A 203 4.82 -4.26 -1.87
N ILE A 204 5.79 -3.45 -1.46
CA ILE A 204 6.84 -3.87 -0.51
C ILE A 204 6.72 -2.97 0.70
N VAL A 205 6.59 -3.57 1.88
CA VAL A 205 6.80 -2.84 3.13
C VAL A 205 8.21 -3.10 3.64
N ARG A 206 8.86 -2.05 4.14
CA ARG A 206 10.20 -2.07 4.71
C ARG A 206 10.09 -1.86 6.21
N ALA A 207 10.64 -2.78 6.99
CA ALA A 207 10.68 -2.68 8.44
C ALA A 207 12.12 -2.59 8.94
N THR A 208 12.43 -1.55 9.72
CA THR A 208 13.71 -1.42 10.45
C THR A 208 13.56 -1.80 11.93
N SER A 209 12.33 -1.88 12.41
CA SER A 209 11.93 -2.46 13.70
C SER A 209 10.50 -3.00 13.58
N ALA A 210 10.04 -3.77 14.56
CA ALA A 210 8.66 -4.28 14.59
C ALA A 210 7.59 -3.16 14.53
N ASP A 211 7.89 -1.97 15.06
CA ASP A 211 6.94 -0.84 15.15
C ASP A 211 7.22 0.28 14.13
N ALA A 212 8.24 0.15 13.29
CA ALA A 212 8.63 1.16 12.29
C ALA A 212 8.62 0.54 10.90
N VAL A 213 7.46 0.64 10.25
CA VAL A 213 7.21 0.07 8.93
C VAL A 213 6.87 1.17 7.93
N GLU A 214 7.48 1.10 6.76
CA GLU A 214 7.29 2.04 5.67
C GLU A 214 6.80 1.30 4.41
N LEU A 215 5.82 1.85 3.69
CA LEU A 215 5.50 1.42 2.34
C LEU A 215 6.57 1.96 1.40
N TYR A 216 7.37 1.07 0.82
CA TYR A 216 8.26 1.43 -0.27
C TYR A 216 7.44 1.92 -1.46
N PRO A 217 7.90 2.93 -2.25
CA PRO A 217 7.10 3.57 -3.29
C PRO A 217 6.30 2.58 -4.13
N HIS A 218 4.99 2.58 -3.90
CA HIS A 218 4.04 1.73 -4.61
C HIS A 218 3.53 2.50 -5.81
N LYS A 219 3.98 2.08 -6.99
CA LYS A 219 3.64 2.76 -8.25
C LYS A 219 2.13 2.67 -8.50
N LEU A 220 1.50 3.84 -8.57
CA LEU A 220 0.16 4.01 -9.10
C LEU A 220 0.30 4.09 -10.64
N PHE A 221 0.50 2.93 -11.28
CA PHE A 221 0.91 2.81 -12.68
C PHE A 221 0.01 3.59 -13.68
N PRO A 222 0.60 4.45 -14.53
CA PRO A 222 0.08 4.74 -15.86
C PRO A 222 0.39 3.56 -16.83
N PRO A 223 -0.41 3.30 -17.87
CA PRO A 223 -1.23 4.29 -18.56
C PRO A 223 -2.66 4.44 -18.01
N ALA A 224 -3.07 3.72 -16.97
CA ALA A 224 -4.36 3.97 -16.36
C ALA A 224 -4.35 3.58 -14.88
N LEU A 225 -4.60 4.58 -14.03
CA LEU A 225 -5.24 4.32 -12.76
C LEU A 225 -6.49 3.46 -13.00
N THR A 226 -6.74 2.54 -12.09
CA THR A 226 -7.98 1.77 -12.10
C THR A 226 -9.18 2.66 -11.76
N GLY A 227 -8.94 3.71 -10.96
CA GLY A 227 -9.94 4.71 -10.60
C GLY A 227 -10.28 5.72 -11.70
N THR A 228 -11.09 6.73 -11.34
CA THR A 228 -11.62 7.75 -12.26
C THR A 228 -10.94 9.11 -12.15
N LEU A 229 -9.80 9.21 -11.45
CA LEU A 229 -9.08 10.47 -11.31
C LEU A 229 -8.64 10.99 -12.69
N ASP A 230 -9.06 12.21 -13.01
CA ASP A 230 -8.64 12.90 -14.22
C ASP A 230 -7.28 13.56 -13.99
N LEU A 231 -6.22 12.92 -14.47
CA LEU A 231 -4.84 13.38 -14.30
C LEU A 231 -4.56 14.70 -15.04
N ASP A 232 -5.22 14.94 -16.17
CA ASP A 232 -5.08 16.18 -16.93
C ASP A 232 -5.76 17.34 -16.18
N ALA A 233 -6.89 17.08 -15.52
CA ALA A 233 -7.55 18.06 -14.66
C ALA A 233 -6.86 18.27 -13.31
N LEU A 234 -6.09 17.29 -12.83
CA LEU A 234 -5.35 17.38 -11.57
C LEU A 234 -4.21 18.41 -11.67
N MET A 235 -3.44 18.36 -12.75
CA MET A 235 -2.28 19.21 -12.93
C MET A 235 -2.67 20.62 -13.37
N GLY A 236 -2.00 21.62 -12.79
CA GLY A 236 -2.00 22.99 -13.30
C GLY A 236 -0.93 23.20 -14.37
N LEU A 237 -0.98 24.36 -15.03
CA LEU A 237 0.13 24.92 -15.83
C LEU A 237 0.56 24.11 -17.07
N ASP A 238 -0.38 23.41 -17.73
CA ASP A 238 -0.11 22.61 -18.94
C ASP A 238 0.99 21.53 -18.74
N LEU A 239 1.11 20.99 -17.53
CA LEU A 239 2.03 19.91 -17.19
C LEU A 239 1.40 18.53 -17.40
N THR A 240 2.22 17.57 -17.80
CA THR A 240 1.86 16.15 -17.88
C THR A 240 2.35 15.44 -16.63
N LEU A 241 1.50 14.61 -16.04
CA LEU A 241 1.91 13.73 -14.94
C LEU A 241 2.42 12.39 -15.52
N ASP A 242 3.71 12.13 -15.37
CA ASP A 242 4.39 10.96 -15.97
C ASP A 242 4.30 9.72 -15.07
N GLY A 243 4.11 9.91 -13.76
CA GLY A 243 3.99 8.82 -12.80
C GLY A 243 3.56 9.31 -11.42
N MET A 244 3.01 8.38 -10.64
CA MET A 244 2.66 8.61 -9.24
C MET A 244 3.07 7.43 -8.38
N ASP A 245 3.49 7.72 -7.16
CA ASP A 245 3.82 6.72 -6.15
C ASP A 245 3.02 7.00 -4.88
N LEU A 246 2.43 5.95 -4.33
CA LEU A 246 1.93 5.92 -2.97
C LEU A 246 3.08 5.53 -2.04
N LEU A 247 3.29 6.34 -1.01
CA LEU A 247 4.25 6.09 0.06
C LEU A 247 3.62 6.36 1.41
N GLY A 248 4.15 5.73 2.44
CA GLY A 248 3.68 5.98 3.79
C GLY A 248 4.50 5.27 4.85
N THR A 249 4.23 5.65 6.09
CA THR A 249 4.72 5.05 7.30
C THR A 249 3.53 4.57 8.11
N PHE A 250 3.70 3.45 8.79
CA PHE A 250 2.70 2.85 9.64
C PHE A 250 3.21 2.79 11.08
N ASP A 251 2.33 3.10 12.00
CA ASP A 251 2.41 2.66 13.39
C ASP A 251 1.13 1.87 13.74
N ALA A 252 1.07 1.37 14.98
CA ALA A 252 -0.05 0.56 15.45
C ALA A 252 -1.42 1.25 15.24
N ASP A 253 -1.49 2.58 15.35
CA ASP A 253 -2.75 3.31 15.40
C ASP A 253 -3.07 4.07 14.10
N LYS A 254 -2.04 4.43 13.32
CA LYS A 254 -2.20 5.25 12.10
C LYS A 254 -1.23 4.88 10.99
N ALA A 255 -1.66 5.16 9.77
CA ALA A 255 -0.82 5.28 8.59
C ALA A 255 -0.73 6.77 8.21
N THR A 256 0.46 7.25 7.91
CA THR A 256 0.70 8.60 7.38
C THR A 256 1.53 8.52 6.12
N GLY A 257 1.39 9.46 5.20
CA GLY A 257 2.12 9.37 3.94
C GLY A 257 1.64 10.35 2.90
N GLY A 258 1.68 9.95 1.65
CA GLY A 258 1.21 10.79 0.57
C GLY A 258 1.24 10.10 -0.80
N VAL A 259 0.78 10.85 -1.78
CA VAL A 259 1.00 10.56 -3.19
C VAL A 259 2.05 11.53 -3.67
N ASN A 260 3.15 11.00 -4.18
CA ASN A 260 4.13 11.77 -4.93
C ASN A 260 3.90 11.57 -6.42
N GLY A 261 4.39 12.50 -7.23
CA GLY A 261 4.35 12.35 -8.67
C GLY A 261 5.53 13.00 -9.38
N GLU A 262 5.83 12.48 -10.55
CA GLU A 262 6.76 13.07 -11.51
C GLU A 262 5.97 13.81 -12.58
N ALA A 263 6.34 15.05 -12.86
CA ALA A 263 5.71 15.88 -13.88
C ALA A 263 6.70 16.32 -14.94
N SER A 264 6.24 16.41 -16.19
CA SER A 264 6.98 16.97 -17.31
C SER A 264 6.22 18.08 -18.02
N ASP A 265 7.00 18.96 -18.66
CA ASP A 265 6.52 19.95 -19.60
C ASP A 265 6.95 19.52 -21.02
N PRO A 266 6.07 19.64 -22.04
CA PRO A 266 6.37 19.17 -23.39
C PRO A 266 7.55 19.89 -24.06
N ASN A 267 7.94 21.08 -23.58
CA ASN A 267 9.04 21.88 -24.10
C ASN A 267 10.30 21.79 -23.24
N LEU A 268 10.17 21.56 -21.93
CA LEU A 268 11.28 21.57 -20.97
C LEU A 268 11.72 20.16 -20.52
N GLY A 269 10.91 19.14 -20.74
CA GLY A 269 11.15 17.78 -20.23
C GLY A 269 10.69 17.61 -18.79
N SER A 270 11.30 16.67 -18.05
CA SER A 270 10.99 16.43 -16.62
C SER A 270 11.23 17.70 -15.81
N ILE A 271 10.19 18.15 -15.11
CA ILE A 271 10.18 19.34 -14.25
C ILE A 271 10.56 18.96 -12.82
N GLY A 272 10.21 17.74 -12.39
CA GLY A 272 10.66 17.18 -11.12
C GLY A 272 9.70 16.15 -10.54
N TYR A 273 10.10 15.65 -9.37
CA TYR A 273 9.35 14.72 -8.53
C TYR A 273 9.04 15.38 -7.18
N GLY A 274 7.79 15.29 -6.72
CA GLY A 274 7.37 15.95 -5.49
C GLY A 274 6.04 15.44 -4.95
N SER A 275 5.63 15.97 -3.79
CA SER A 275 4.37 15.62 -3.15
C SER A 275 3.19 16.27 -3.86
N LEU A 276 2.19 15.47 -4.23
CA LEU A 276 0.91 15.93 -4.78
C LEU A 276 -0.18 15.93 -3.71
N ALA A 277 -0.12 14.98 -2.78
CA ALA A 277 -1.05 14.89 -1.68
C ALA A 277 -0.41 14.29 -0.43
N THR A 278 -0.99 14.59 0.72
CA THR A 278 -0.69 13.97 2.00
C THR A 278 -1.83 13.08 2.44
N LEU A 279 -1.56 12.01 3.18
CA LEU A 279 -2.58 11.10 3.68
C LEU A 279 -2.42 10.83 5.17
N VAL A 280 -3.54 10.69 5.87
CA VAL A 280 -3.63 10.21 7.24
C VAL A 280 -4.80 9.23 7.36
N ALA A 281 -4.54 7.99 7.76
CA ALA A 281 -5.56 6.96 7.94
C ALA A 281 -5.42 6.27 9.30
N GLY A 282 -6.53 6.14 10.04
CA GLY A 282 -6.55 5.48 11.34
C GLY A 282 -6.80 3.98 11.21
N ALA A 283 -6.37 3.22 12.21
CA ALA A 283 -6.81 1.85 12.41
C ALA A 283 -8.35 1.78 12.48
N PRO A 284 -8.97 0.67 12.02
CA PRO A 284 -10.41 0.50 12.13
C PRO A 284 -10.80 0.48 13.62
N GLN A 285 -11.83 1.27 13.99
CA GLN A 285 -12.38 1.31 15.35
C GLN A 285 -13.17 0.05 15.70
#